data_AF-A0A1F0GE97-F1
#
_entry.id   AF-A0A1F0GE97-F1
#
_cell.length_a   1.000
_cell.length_b   1.000
_cell.length_c   1.000
_cell.angle_alpha   90.00
_cell.angle_beta   90.00
_cell.angle_gamma   90.00
#
_symmetry.space_group_name_H-M   'P 1'
#
loop_
_entity.id
_entity.type
_entity.pdbx_description
1 polymer ?
#
loop_
_entity_poly.entity_id
_entity_poly.type
_entity_poly.pdbx_seq_one_letter_code
_entity_poly.pdbx_strand_id
1 'polypeptide(L)'
;MIQVYTGNGKGKSTAAFGMALRALGAGQRVYIAQFVKNMRYSECFIEDYFQDRLKIEQWGASCLLNREATDEDYAMAERGLDRCATLLRNREGEMYDLIILDELNIALYMKLLPLEKVLDALKSIDGDREVIITGRYAPSELLALADLVTDMQEVKHYYQKGVLSRKGFDC
;
A
#
# COMPACT_ATOMS: atom_id res chain seq x y z
N MET A 1 0.75 -4.55 -14.56
CA MET A 1 2.16 -4.22 -14.28
C MET A 1 2.34 -4.00 -12.78
N ILE A 2 3.57 -3.98 -12.29
CA ILE A 2 3.95 -3.69 -10.90
C ILE A 2 4.68 -2.34 -10.84
N GLN A 3 4.16 -1.41 -10.05
CA GLN A 3 4.81 -0.14 -9.76
C GLN A 3 5.25 -0.07 -8.30
N VAL A 4 6.42 0.50 -8.04
CA VAL A 4 6.93 0.75 -6.69
C VAL A 4 7.18 2.25 -6.50
N TYR A 5 6.47 2.84 -5.54
CA TYR A 5 6.67 4.22 -5.10
C TYR A 5 7.41 4.23 -3.77
N THR A 6 8.71 4.48 -3.82
CA THR A 6 9.60 4.47 -2.65
C THR A 6 10.27 5.82 -2.42
N GLY A 7 11.28 5.86 -1.57
CA GLY A 7 12.04 7.07 -1.25
C GLY A 7 11.58 7.77 0.03
N ASN A 8 12.42 8.68 0.51
CA ASN A 8 12.21 9.37 1.80
C ASN A 8 11.29 10.59 1.72
N GLY A 9 11.02 11.08 0.51
CA GLY A 9 10.14 12.21 0.26
C GLY A 9 8.68 11.90 0.55
N LYS A 10 7.93 12.95 0.91
CA LYS A 10 6.47 12.91 0.98
C LYS A 10 5.90 12.76 -0.44
N GLY A 11 4.91 11.89 -0.61
CA GLY A 11 4.14 11.81 -1.86
C GLY A 11 3.70 10.41 -2.29
N LYS A 12 4.30 9.35 -1.72
CA LYS A 12 4.14 7.96 -2.19
C LYS A 12 2.68 7.50 -2.15
N SER A 13 2.08 7.51 -0.96
CA SER A 13 0.68 7.14 -0.79
C SER A 13 -0.24 8.09 -1.55
N THR A 14 0.00 9.40 -1.51
CA THR A 14 -0.84 10.37 -2.24
C THR A 14 -0.80 10.15 -3.76
N ALA A 15 0.33 9.75 -4.33
CA ALA A 15 0.43 9.41 -5.75
C ALA A 15 -0.33 8.12 -6.07
N ALA A 16 -0.24 7.10 -5.20
CA ALA A 16 -1.00 5.87 -5.33
C ALA A 16 -2.52 6.11 -5.25
N PHE A 17 -2.98 6.95 -4.30
CA PHE A 17 -4.38 7.38 -4.23
C PHE A 17 -4.80 8.26 -5.43
N GLY A 18 -3.89 9.05 -5.99
CA GLY A 18 -4.13 9.76 -7.25
C GLY A 18 -4.34 8.80 -8.43
N MET A 19 -3.57 7.71 -8.49
CA MET A 19 -3.78 6.64 -9.46
C MET A 19 -5.10 5.91 -9.23
N ALA A 20 -5.49 5.63 -7.98
CA ALA A 20 -6.80 5.09 -7.63
C ALA A 20 -7.93 5.97 -8.16
N LEU A 21 -7.87 7.27 -7.90
CA LEU A 21 -8.89 8.21 -8.39
C LEU A 21 -8.97 8.24 -9.91
N ARG A 22 -7.82 8.19 -10.61
CA ARG A 22 -7.78 8.11 -12.08
C ARG A 22 -8.43 6.82 -12.60
N ALA A 23 -8.11 5.67 -12.00
CA ALA A 23 -8.70 4.39 -12.37
C ALA A 23 -10.23 4.39 -12.14
N LEU A 24 -10.68 4.86 -10.98
CA LEU A 24 -12.11 4.99 -10.65
C LEU A 24 -12.85 5.92 -11.62
N GLY A 25 -12.23 7.03 -12.02
CA GLY A 25 -12.75 7.95 -13.03
C GLY A 25 -12.88 7.32 -14.43
N ALA A 26 -12.06 6.32 -14.73
CA ALA A 26 -12.13 5.51 -15.95
C ALA A 26 -13.07 4.29 -15.83
N GLY A 27 -13.85 4.19 -14.74
CA GLY A 27 -14.80 3.10 -14.55
C GLY A 27 -14.22 1.82 -13.95
N GLN A 28 -12.92 1.80 -13.62
CA GLN A 28 -12.23 0.64 -13.06
C GLN A 28 -12.57 0.42 -11.58
N ARG A 29 -12.33 -0.80 -11.08
CA ARG A 29 -12.44 -1.18 -9.67
C ARG A 29 -11.07 -1.18 -9.00
N VAL A 30 -11.01 -0.60 -7.81
CA VAL A 30 -9.77 -0.42 -7.05
C VAL A 30 -9.87 -1.07 -5.68
N TYR A 31 -8.81 -1.76 -5.28
CA TYR A 31 -8.64 -2.27 -3.93
C TYR A 31 -7.38 -1.68 -3.32
N ILE A 32 -7.44 -1.23 -2.07
CA ILE A 32 -6.31 -0.65 -1.33
C ILE A 32 -6.14 -1.39 0.00
N ALA A 33 -5.04 -2.12 0.13
CA ALA A 33 -4.57 -2.67 1.39
C ALA A 33 -3.57 -1.70 2.03
N GLN A 34 -3.87 -1.23 3.23
CA GLN A 34 -3.00 -0.37 4.01
C GLN A 34 -2.31 -1.19 5.10
N PHE A 35 -1.03 -1.50 4.93
CA PHE A 35 -0.22 -2.18 5.94
C PHE A 35 0.22 -1.21 7.04
N VAL A 36 0.52 -1.74 8.23
CA VAL A 36 0.99 -0.99 9.42
C VAL A 36 0.08 0.16 9.89
N LYS A 37 -1.09 0.34 9.28
CA LYS A 37 -2.12 1.33 9.61
C LYS A 37 -3.29 0.63 10.29
N ASN A 38 -3.79 1.22 11.37
CA ASN A 38 -4.92 0.69 12.14
C ASN A 38 -6.01 1.74 12.47
N MET A 39 -5.84 2.96 11.96
CA MET A 39 -6.76 4.09 12.19
C MET A 39 -7.29 4.58 10.85
N ARG A 40 -8.59 4.85 10.74
CA ARG A 40 -9.16 5.45 9.53
C ARG A 40 -8.64 6.87 9.34
N TYR A 41 -7.79 7.04 8.33
CA TYR A 41 -7.27 8.33 7.90
C TYR A 41 -8.24 9.04 6.95
N SER A 42 -7.93 10.28 6.57
CA SER A 42 -8.83 11.10 5.74
C SER A 42 -9.07 10.50 4.36
N GLU A 43 -8.10 9.76 3.81
CA GLU A 43 -8.25 9.07 2.53
C GLU A 43 -9.24 7.90 2.60
N CYS A 44 -9.48 7.30 3.76
CA CYS A 44 -10.40 6.17 3.88
C CYS A 44 -11.86 6.55 3.62
N PHE A 45 -12.23 7.84 3.75
CA PHE A 45 -13.59 8.32 3.50
C PHE A 45 -13.92 8.40 2.00
N ILE A 46 -12.94 8.18 1.11
CA ILE A 46 -13.20 8.15 -0.34
C ILE A 46 -14.03 6.93 -0.75
N GLU A 47 -14.07 5.85 0.06
CA GLU A 47 -14.97 4.71 -0.14
C GLU A 47 -16.44 5.14 -0.21
N ASP A 48 -16.85 6.15 0.56
CA ASP A 48 -18.25 6.61 0.62
C ASP A 48 -18.73 7.19 -0.73
N TYR A 49 -17.80 7.62 -1.59
CA TYR A 49 -18.08 8.20 -2.91
C TYR A 49 -18.03 7.17 -4.04
N PHE A 50 -17.32 6.06 -3.86
CA PHE A 50 -17.05 5.07 -4.91
C PHE A 50 -17.55 3.66 -4.60
N GLN A 51 -18.13 3.44 -3.43
CA GLN A 51 -18.94 2.28 -3.02
C GLN A 51 -18.40 0.93 -3.56
N ASP A 52 -19.12 0.28 -4.47
CA ASP A 52 -18.86 -1.05 -5.02
C ASP A 52 -17.57 -1.13 -5.88
N ARG A 53 -17.01 0.01 -6.25
CA ARG A 53 -15.80 0.13 -7.07
C ARG A 53 -14.54 0.46 -6.29
N LEU A 54 -14.64 0.84 -5.02
CA LEU A 54 -13.47 1.06 -4.17
C LEU A 54 -13.62 0.36 -2.84
N LYS A 55 -12.62 -0.46 -2.50
CA LYS A 55 -12.50 -1.07 -1.18
C LYS A 55 -11.15 -0.73 -0.55
N ILE A 56 -11.17 -0.27 0.70
CA ILE A 56 -9.98 0.01 1.50
C ILE A 56 -10.01 -0.87 2.75
N GLU A 57 -8.92 -1.62 2.98
CA GLU A 57 -8.76 -2.47 4.16
C GLU A 57 -7.45 -2.15 4.86
N GLN A 58 -7.49 -2.09 6.19
CA GLN A 58 -6.34 -1.72 7.02
C GLN A 58 -5.82 -2.96 7.75
N TRP A 59 -4.54 -3.24 7.59
CA TRP A 59 -3.84 -4.44 8.03
C TRP A 59 -2.69 -4.10 8.98
N GLY A 60 -2.97 -3.30 10.00
CA GLY A 60 -2.07 -3.02 11.11
C GLY A 60 -2.80 -3.20 12.45
N ALA A 61 -2.08 -3.65 13.48
CA ALA A 61 -2.65 -3.81 14.82
C ALA A 61 -2.51 -2.53 15.66
N SER A 62 -1.31 -1.94 15.73
CA SER A 62 -1.07 -0.64 16.35
C SER A 62 0.23 0.02 15.88
N CYS A 63 0.45 1.28 16.30
CA CYS A 63 1.66 2.00 15.97
C CYS A 63 2.91 1.27 16.52
N LEU A 64 3.81 0.90 15.62
CA LEU A 64 5.03 0.16 15.93
C LEU A 64 6.28 1.05 16.11
N LEU A 65 6.15 2.38 15.97
CA LEU A 65 7.30 3.29 15.93
C LEU A 65 8.18 3.30 17.19
N ASN A 66 7.73 2.72 18.31
CA ASN A 66 8.47 2.71 19.59
C ASN A 66 8.31 1.40 20.38
N ARG A 67 8.05 0.27 19.71
CA ARG A 67 7.93 -1.03 20.37
C ARG A 67 8.32 -2.19 19.46
N GLU A 68 8.58 -3.34 20.05
CA GLU A 68 8.72 -4.59 19.31
C GLU A 68 7.35 -5.06 18.77
N ALA A 69 7.38 -5.76 17.64
CA ALA A 69 6.19 -6.35 17.03
C ALA A 69 5.63 -7.48 17.92
N THR A 70 4.30 -7.49 18.07
CA THR A 70 3.58 -8.56 18.77
C THR A 70 3.06 -9.57 17.76
N ASP A 71 2.62 -10.73 18.26
CA ASP A 71 1.98 -11.78 17.44
C ASP A 71 0.78 -11.23 16.64
N GLU A 72 0.08 -10.23 17.17
CA GLU A 72 -1.03 -9.58 16.47
C GLU A 72 -0.58 -8.77 15.25
N ASP A 73 0.58 -8.10 15.32
CA ASP A 73 1.13 -7.36 14.18
C ASP A 73 1.50 -8.31 13.04
N TYR A 74 2.14 -9.44 13.37
CA TYR A 74 2.46 -10.49 12.40
C TYR A 74 1.17 -11.07 11.80
N ALA A 75 0.19 -11.43 12.64
CA ALA A 75 -1.07 -12.01 12.18
C ALA A 75 -1.90 -11.04 11.32
N MET A 76 -1.87 -9.73 11.61
CA MET A 76 -2.53 -8.72 10.79
C MET A 76 -1.86 -8.57 9.43
N ALA A 77 -0.52 -8.51 9.40
CA ALA A 77 0.22 -8.40 8.16
C ALA A 77 0.05 -9.66 7.29
N GLU A 78 0.11 -10.86 7.87
CA GLU A 78 -0.12 -12.11 7.15
C GLU A 78 -1.53 -12.20 6.56
N ARG A 79 -2.57 -11.86 7.34
CA ARG A 79 -3.95 -11.80 6.83
C ARG A 79 -4.11 -10.80 5.68
N GLY A 80 -3.47 -9.65 5.77
CA GLY A 80 -3.46 -8.66 4.70
C GLY A 80 -2.80 -9.19 3.43
N LEU A 81 -1.65 -9.86 3.57
CA LEU A 81 -0.97 -10.48 2.43
C LEU A 81 -1.81 -11.60 1.82
N ASP A 82 -2.42 -12.47 2.63
CA ASP A 82 -3.26 -13.56 2.14
C ASP A 82 -4.48 -13.03 1.38
N ARG A 83 -5.14 -11.98 1.90
CA ARG A 83 -6.24 -11.30 1.20
C ARG A 83 -5.77 -10.75 -0.15
N CYS A 84 -4.67 -10.03 -0.17
CA CYS A 84 -4.10 -9.48 -1.41
C CYS A 84 -3.74 -10.58 -2.40
N ALA A 85 -3.07 -11.65 -1.95
CA ALA A 85 -2.66 -12.76 -2.79
C ALA A 85 -3.86 -13.50 -3.42
N THR A 86 -4.97 -13.62 -2.68
CA THR A 86 -6.22 -14.18 -3.20
C THR A 86 -6.84 -13.30 -4.28
N LEU A 87 -6.85 -11.98 -4.07
CA LEU A 87 -7.30 -11.01 -5.07
C LEU A 87 -6.40 -11.03 -6.31
N LEU A 88 -5.07 -11.02 -6.16
CA LEU A 88 -4.12 -11.05 -7.28
C LEU A 88 -4.29 -12.30 -8.16
N ARG A 89 -4.70 -13.43 -7.58
CA ARG A 89 -4.94 -14.70 -8.29
C ARG A 89 -6.38 -14.91 -8.81
N ASN A 90 -7.27 -13.92 -8.70
CA ASN A 90 -8.68 -14.06 -9.13
C ASN A 90 -9.49 -15.17 -8.46
N ARG A 91 -9.16 -15.60 -7.24
CA ARG A 91 -9.74 -16.84 -6.69
C ARG A 91 -11.13 -16.71 -6.07
N GLU A 92 -11.74 -15.52 -6.06
CA GLU A 92 -13.01 -15.28 -5.34
C GLU A 92 -14.08 -14.53 -6.15
N GLY A 93 -13.92 -14.38 -7.47
CA GLY A 93 -14.91 -13.67 -8.31
C GLY A 93 -14.98 -12.16 -8.10
N GLU A 94 -14.29 -11.62 -7.07
CA GLU A 94 -13.99 -10.20 -6.93
C GLU A 94 -12.80 -9.82 -7.82
N MET A 95 -13.08 -9.06 -8.89
CA MET A 95 -12.04 -8.55 -9.78
C MET A 95 -11.83 -7.05 -9.52
N TYR A 96 -10.59 -6.70 -9.23
CA TYR A 96 -10.10 -5.33 -9.15
C TYR A 96 -9.02 -5.13 -10.22
N ASP A 97 -9.12 -4.02 -10.95
CA ASP A 97 -8.20 -3.69 -12.04
C ASP A 97 -6.92 -3.04 -11.49
N LEU A 98 -7.02 -2.36 -10.35
CA LEU A 98 -5.89 -1.77 -9.62
C LEU A 98 -5.89 -2.22 -8.16
N ILE A 99 -4.77 -2.80 -7.72
CA ILE A 99 -4.53 -3.21 -6.33
C ILE A 99 -3.37 -2.37 -5.76
N ILE A 100 -3.62 -1.67 -4.67
CA ILE A 100 -2.60 -0.85 -3.99
C ILE A 100 -2.21 -1.50 -2.67
N LEU A 101 -0.92 -1.77 -2.50
CA LEU A 101 -0.30 -2.29 -1.28
C LEU A 101 0.43 -1.13 -0.59
N ASP A 102 -0.33 -0.30 0.11
CA ASP A 102 0.17 0.91 0.76
C ASP A 102 0.98 0.54 2.02
N GLU A 103 2.19 1.10 2.14
CA GLU A 103 3.17 0.87 3.20
C GLU A 103 3.65 -0.60 3.37
N LEU A 104 3.48 -1.43 2.33
CA LEU A 104 4.03 -2.80 2.33
C LEU A 104 5.56 -2.82 2.47
N ASN A 105 6.26 -1.86 1.87
CA ASN A 105 7.72 -1.78 2.02
C ASN A 105 8.14 -1.57 3.48
N ILE A 106 7.35 -0.80 4.24
CA ILE A 106 7.58 -0.62 5.68
C ILE A 106 7.31 -1.93 6.41
N ALA A 107 6.22 -2.66 6.11
CA ALA A 107 5.94 -3.96 6.72
C ALA A 107 7.09 -4.96 6.50
N LEU A 108 7.68 -4.97 5.30
CA LEU A 108 8.87 -5.78 4.97
C LEU A 108 10.11 -5.31 5.74
N TYR A 109 10.37 -4.01 5.79
CA TYR A 109 11.49 -3.43 6.55
C TYR A 109 11.40 -3.77 8.04
N MET A 110 10.19 -3.79 8.59
CA MET A 110 9.89 -4.18 9.97
C MET A 110 9.86 -5.71 10.19
N LYS A 111 10.13 -6.50 9.13
CA LYS A 111 10.13 -7.96 9.15
C LYS A 111 8.81 -8.60 9.56
N LEU A 112 7.69 -7.88 9.39
CA LEU A 112 6.35 -8.41 9.68
C LEU A 112 5.92 -9.49 8.68
N LEU A 113 6.53 -9.49 7.50
CA LEU A 113 6.26 -10.43 6.42
C LEU A 113 7.58 -10.98 5.85
N PRO A 114 7.63 -12.29 5.52
CA PRO A 114 8.72 -12.83 4.71
C PRO A 114 8.68 -12.26 3.29
N LEU A 115 9.81 -11.74 2.81
CA LEU A 115 9.94 -11.19 1.45
C LEU A 115 9.52 -12.21 0.37
N GLU A 116 9.94 -13.46 0.50
CA GLU A 116 9.61 -14.52 -0.46
C GLU A 116 8.09 -14.70 -0.63
N LYS A 117 7.31 -14.69 0.46
CA LYS A 117 5.85 -14.79 0.38
C LYS A 117 5.24 -13.66 -0.45
N VAL A 118 5.79 -12.44 -0.31
CA VAL A 118 5.34 -11.26 -1.06
C VAL A 118 5.71 -11.39 -2.54
N LEU A 119 6.95 -11.79 -2.85
CA LEU A 119 7.41 -11.99 -4.22
C LEU A 119 6.59 -13.08 -4.93
N ASP A 120 6.27 -14.18 -4.24
CA ASP A 120 5.45 -15.26 -4.78
C ASP A 120 4.01 -14.80 -5.06
N ALA A 121 3.42 -14.00 -4.17
CA ALA A 121 2.10 -13.42 -4.39
C ALA A 121 2.09 -12.53 -5.64
N LEU A 122 3.10 -11.67 -5.81
CA LEU A 122 3.21 -10.76 -6.96
C LEU A 122 3.51 -11.50 -8.27
N LYS A 123 4.30 -12.57 -8.25
CA LYS A 123 4.52 -13.41 -9.44
C LYS A 123 3.27 -14.19 -9.86
N SER A 124 2.31 -14.35 -8.95
CA SER A 124 1.05 -15.06 -9.19
C SER A 124 -0.09 -14.17 -9.73
N ILE A 125 0.21 -12.91 -10.10
CA ILE A 125 -0.77 -12.00 -10.70
C ILE A 125 -1.35 -12.63 -11.96
N ASP A 126 -2.67 -12.67 -12.03
CA ASP A 126 -3.42 -13.19 -13.17
C ASP A 126 -4.17 -12.07 -13.91
N GLY A 127 -4.10 -12.10 -15.24
CA GLY A 127 -4.71 -11.11 -16.14
C GLY A 127 -4.02 -9.74 -16.16
N ASP A 128 -4.64 -8.80 -16.88
CA ASP A 128 -4.15 -7.43 -17.02
C ASP A 128 -4.55 -6.57 -15.82
N ARG A 129 -3.82 -6.69 -14.72
CA ARG A 129 -3.99 -5.86 -13.52
C ARG A 129 -2.81 -4.94 -13.28
N GLU A 130 -3.10 -3.82 -12.63
CA GLU A 130 -2.09 -2.91 -12.12
C GLU A 130 -1.92 -3.10 -10.61
N VAL A 131 -0.66 -3.17 -10.16
CA VAL A 131 -0.32 -3.25 -8.74
C VAL A 131 0.60 -2.10 -8.38
N ILE A 132 0.26 -1.34 -7.34
CA ILE A 132 1.11 -0.26 -6.83
C ILE A 132 1.54 -0.61 -5.41
N ILE A 133 2.83 -0.56 -5.14
CA ILE A 133 3.41 -0.83 -3.83
C ILE A 133 4.05 0.46 -3.32
N THR A 134 3.75 0.84 -2.09
CA THR A 134 4.31 2.07 -1.50
C THR A 134 5.13 1.79 -0.23
N GLY A 135 5.91 2.80 0.15
CA GLY A 135 6.62 2.86 1.42
C GLY A 135 8.12 3.03 1.24
N ARG A 136 8.80 3.45 2.31
CA ARG A 136 10.26 3.61 2.31
C ARG A 136 10.94 2.24 2.33
N TYR A 137 12.22 2.21 1.97
CA TYR A 137 13.08 1.03 2.11
C TYR A 137 12.60 -0.19 1.30
N ALA A 138 12.15 0.04 0.06
CA ALA A 138 11.80 -1.05 -0.85
C ALA A 138 12.97 -2.03 -1.01
N PRO A 139 12.78 -3.34 -0.79
CA PRO A 139 13.83 -4.35 -1.00
C PRO A 139 14.29 -4.39 -2.46
N SER A 140 15.58 -4.64 -2.69
CA SER A 140 16.19 -4.71 -4.03
C SER A 140 15.49 -5.70 -4.97
N GLU A 141 15.05 -6.83 -4.43
CA GLU A 141 14.37 -7.90 -5.12
C GLU A 141 13.00 -7.46 -5.61
N LEU A 142 12.31 -6.63 -4.81
CA LEU A 142 11.04 -6.03 -5.20
C LEU A 142 11.22 -4.96 -6.28
N LEU A 143 12.29 -4.16 -6.18
CA LEU A 143 12.64 -3.18 -7.21
C LEU A 143 12.98 -3.85 -8.54
N ALA A 144 13.68 -4.99 -8.50
CA ALA A 144 14.01 -5.78 -9.68
C ALA A 144 12.79 -6.44 -10.32
N LEU A 145 11.76 -6.77 -9.54
CA LEU A 145 10.49 -7.33 -10.04
C LEU A 145 9.58 -6.27 -10.65
N ALA A 146 9.73 -5.00 -10.27
CA ALA A 146 8.83 -3.93 -10.68
C ALA A 146 9.04 -3.48 -12.14
N ASP A 147 7.95 -3.21 -12.84
CA ASP A 147 7.95 -2.62 -14.19
C ASP A 147 8.23 -1.11 -14.14
N LEU A 148 7.87 -0.46 -13.04
CA LEU A 148 8.12 0.97 -12.81
C LEU A 148 8.55 1.21 -11.36
N VAL A 149 9.63 1.96 -11.19
CA VAL A 149 10.07 2.43 -9.87
C VAL A 149 10.12 3.95 -9.88
N THR A 150 9.44 4.58 -8.92
CA THR A 150 9.59 6.01 -8.64
C THR A 150 10.17 6.19 -7.25
N ASP A 151 11.33 6.83 -7.20
CA ASP A 151 12.00 7.21 -5.96
C ASP A 151 11.72 8.67 -5.61
N MET A 152 10.86 8.88 -4.61
CA MET A 152 10.52 10.21 -4.13
C MET A 152 11.60 10.73 -3.20
N GLN A 153 12.42 11.63 -3.70
CA GLN A 153 13.51 12.25 -2.95
C GLN A 153 13.01 13.41 -2.07
N GLU A 154 13.44 13.45 -0.81
CA GLU A 154 13.13 14.56 0.10
C GLU A 154 14.07 15.74 -0.17
N VAL A 155 13.67 16.64 -1.08
CA VAL A 155 14.45 17.86 -1.35
C VAL A 155 14.28 18.88 -0.22
N LYS A 156 13.04 19.08 0.25
CA LYS A 156 12.67 19.93 1.40
C LYS A 156 11.37 19.42 2.01
N HIS A 157 11.24 19.51 3.34
CA HIS A 157 10.00 19.19 4.04
C HIS A 157 9.69 20.24 5.11
N TYR A 158 8.43 20.69 5.22
CA TYR A 158 8.05 21.73 6.20
C TYR A 158 8.17 21.27 7.66
N TYR A 159 8.23 19.96 7.90
CA TYR A 159 8.58 19.40 9.21
C TYR A 159 9.94 19.89 9.71
N GLN A 160 10.91 20.09 8.81
CA GLN A 160 12.23 20.65 9.15
C GLN A 160 12.13 22.11 9.68
N LYS A 161 10.99 22.79 9.46
CA LYS A 161 10.67 24.10 10.02
C LYS A 161 9.79 24.04 11.28
N GLY A 162 9.59 22.85 11.84
CA GLY A 162 8.73 22.63 13.02
C GLY A 162 7.23 22.59 12.72
N VAL A 163 6.81 22.55 11.45
CA VAL A 163 5.39 22.42 11.10
C VAL A 163 4.95 20.97 11.33
N LEU A 164 4.00 20.79 12.23
CA LEU A 164 3.40 19.50 12.56
C LEU A 164 2.40 19.03 11.48
N SER A 165 1.88 17.82 11.63
CA SER A 165 0.88 17.24 10.74
C SER A 165 -0.40 18.08 10.71
N ARG A 166 -0.97 18.25 9.50
CA ARG A 166 -2.19 19.02 9.27
C ARG A 166 -3.27 18.13 8.66
N LYS A 167 -4.47 18.17 9.24
CA LYS A 167 -5.62 17.41 8.73
C LYS A 167 -5.87 17.73 7.26
N GLY A 168 -6.05 16.69 6.44
CA GLY A 168 -6.25 16.80 4.99
C GLY A 168 -4.96 16.94 4.17
N PHE A 169 -3.81 17.12 4.82
CA PHE A 169 -2.51 17.19 4.14
C PHE A 169 -1.57 16.08 4.60
N ASP A 170 -1.66 15.65 5.86
CA ASP A 170 -0.81 14.67 6.49
C ASP A 170 -1.65 13.62 7.24
N CYS A 171 -1.05 12.46 7.45
CA CYS A 171 -1.58 11.31 8.19
C CYS A 171 -0.65 11.01 9.37
#